data_AF-A0A210PG83-F1
#
_entry.id   AF-A0A210PG83-F1
#
_cell.length_a   1.000
_cell.length_b   1.000
_cell.length_c   1.000
_cell.angle_alpha   90.00
_cell.angle_beta   90.00
_cell.angle_gamma   90.00
#
_symmetry.space_group_name_H-M   'P 1'
#
loop_
_entity.id
_entity.type
_entity.pdbx_description
1 polymer ?
#
loop_
_entity_poly.entity_id
_entity_poly.type
_entity_poly.pdbx_seq_one_letter_code
_entity_poly.pdbx_strand_id
1 'polypeptide(L)'
;MDRFKITELRHQQETAIRALSDGKDVFVGSRKSLAYECFHLIRQGSSVLVIAPLVSIMSEQCDRLMQHGVSATYIGRDPIDNDGIINGEYGFVFGSPECFLDDSKWRTMLRSDPYQQKLELIVVDEAHTVIQWQVAIQ
;
A
#
# COMPACT_ATOMS: atom_id res chain seq x y z
N MET A 1 -18.15 -2.90 5.30
CA MET A 1 -18.55 -2.76 3.88
C MET A 1 -19.11 -1.38 3.58
N ASP A 2 -19.84 -0.76 4.51
CA ASP A 2 -20.44 0.57 4.34
C ASP A 2 -19.43 1.70 4.08
N ARG A 3 -18.24 1.64 4.71
CA ARG A 3 -17.20 2.68 4.57
C ARG A 3 -16.80 2.95 3.12
N PHE A 4 -16.69 1.91 2.30
CA PHE A 4 -16.32 2.01 0.88
C PHE A 4 -17.50 1.84 -0.08
N LYS A 5 -18.74 1.79 0.43
CA LYS A 5 -19.97 1.54 -0.37
C LYS A 5 -19.87 0.30 -1.27
N ILE A 6 -19.23 -0.76 -0.78
CA ILE A 6 -19.08 -2.02 -1.52
C ILE A 6 -20.34 -2.85 -1.32
N THR A 7 -21.07 -3.11 -2.40
CA THR A 7 -22.27 -3.97 -2.38
C THR A 7 -21.93 -5.46 -2.46
N GLU A 8 -20.89 -5.83 -3.21
CA GLU A 8 -20.44 -7.23 -3.32
C GLU A 8 -18.96 -7.30 -3.74
N LEU A 9 -18.24 -8.31 -3.22
CA LEU A 9 -16.88 -8.65 -3.64
C LEU A 9 -16.94 -9.71 -4.74
N ARG A 10 -16.07 -9.58 -5.75
CA ARG A 10 -15.90 -10.67 -6.72
C ARG A 10 -15.21 -11.85 -6.04
N HIS A 11 -15.47 -13.07 -6.49
CA HIS A 11 -14.88 -14.29 -5.94
C HIS A 11 -13.34 -14.23 -5.84
N GLN A 12 -12.66 -13.65 -6.83
CA GLN A 12 -11.21 -13.48 -6.81
C GLN A 12 -10.72 -12.52 -5.70
N GLN A 13 -11.49 -11.47 -5.41
CA GLN A 13 -11.16 -10.51 -4.35
C GLN A 13 -11.36 -11.16 -2.98
N GLU A 14 -12.45 -11.91 -2.81
CA GLU A 14 -12.70 -12.66 -1.58
C GLU A 14 -11.60 -13.71 -1.33
N THR A 15 -11.22 -14.46 -2.37
CA THR A 15 -10.15 -15.45 -2.30
C THR A 15 -8.83 -14.80 -1.92
N ALA A 16 -8.50 -13.65 -2.52
CA ALA A 16 -7.29 -12.89 -2.19
C ALA A 16 -7.30 -12.41 -0.74
N ILE A 17 -8.41 -11.82 -0.27
CA ILE A 17 -8.54 -11.34 1.12
C ILE A 17 -8.39 -12.50 2.12
N ARG A 18 -8.99 -13.66 1.85
CA ARG A 18 -8.85 -14.86 2.68
C ARG A 18 -7.40 -15.35 2.73
N ALA A 19 -6.76 -15.48 1.58
CA ALA A 19 -5.36 -15.91 1.50
C ALA A 19 -4.42 -14.93 2.21
N LEU A 20 -4.61 -13.61 2.04
CA LEU A 20 -3.86 -12.58 2.77
C LEU A 20 -4.09 -12.69 4.28
N SER A 21 -5.33 -12.97 4.72
CA SER A 21 -5.66 -13.13 6.14
C SER A 21 -4.98 -14.35 6.78
N ASP A 22 -4.70 -15.39 5.97
CA ASP A 22 -3.90 -16.56 6.34
C ASP A 22 -2.39 -16.30 6.31
N GLY A 23 -1.94 -15.08 5.94
CA GLY A 23 -0.53 -14.75 5.80
C GLY A 23 0.12 -15.29 4.53
N LYS A 24 -0.65 -15.54 3.47
CA LYS A 24 -0.13 -16.03 2.17
C LYS A 24 0.03 -14.90 1.17
N ASP A 25 1.05 -15.02 0.33
CA ASP A 25 1.24 -14.14 -0.82
C ASP A 25 0.20 -14.40 -1.91
N VAL A 26 -0.28 -13.33 -2.54
CA VAL A 26 -1.30 -13.40 -3.59
C VAL A 26 -0.91 -12.55 -4.79
N PHE A 27 -1.20 -13.07 -5.98
CA PHE A 27 -1.18 -12.28 -7.20
C PHE A 27 -2.63 -11.97 -7.60
N VAL A 28 -2.96 -10.67 -7.67
CA VAL A 28 -4.31 -10.21 -7.99
C VAL A 28 -4.27 -9.41 -9.27
N GLY A 29 -5.16 -9.74 -10.21
CA GLY A 29 -5.35 -8.99 -11.44
C GLY A 29 -6.14 -7.68 -11.23
N SER A 30 -7.12 -7.44 -12.09
CA SER A 30 -7.93 -6.20 -12.06
C SER A 30 -8.59 -5.94 -10.69
N ARG A 31 -8.71 -4.66 -10.31
CA ARG A 31 -9.44 -4.20 -9.10
C ARG A 31 -8.87 -4.72 -7.77
N LYS A 32 -7.55 -4.85 -7.69
CA LYS A 32 -6.78 -5.20 -6.48
C LYS A 32 -6.92 -4.23 -5.31
N SER A 33 -7.26 -2.96 -5.57
CA SER A 33 -7.39 -1.93 -4.53
C SER A 33 -8.39 -2.27 -3.45
N LEU A 34 -9.57 -2.75 -3.85
CA LEU A 34 -10.59 -3.25 -2.94
C LEU A 34 -10.08 -4.39 -2.03
N ALA A 35 -9.17 -5.25 -2.53
CA ALA A 35 -8.67 -6.37 -1.74
C ALA A 35 -7.78 -5.88 -0.58
N TYR A 36 -6.79 -5.02 -0.85
CA TYR A 36 -5.93 -4.50 0.22
C TYR A 36 -6.64 -3.48 1.12
N GLU A 37 -7.62 -2.74 0.60
CA GLU A 37 -8.47 -1.86 1.40
C GLU A 37 -9.33 -2.63 2.39
N CYS A 38 -9.99 -3.69 1.93
CA CYS A 38 -10.75 -4.59 2.80
C CYS A 38 -9.82 -5.28 3.81
N PHE A 39 -8.61 -5.68 3.40
CA PHE A 39 -7.63 -6.26 4.32
C PHE A 39 -7.29 -5.31 5.47
N HIS A 40 -7.00 -4.03 5.19
CA HIS A 40 -6.76 -3.04 6.24
C HIS A 40 -7.96 -2.86 7.19
N LEU A 41 -9.20 -2.91 6.68
CA LEU A 41 -10.39 -2.83 7.54
C LEU A 41 -10.53 -4.03 8.49
N ILE A 42 -10.02 -5.19 8.12
CA ILE A 42 -9.97 -6.40 8.96
C ILE A 42 -8.85 -6.27 9.98
N ARG A 43 -7.70 -5.72 9.57
CA ARG A 43 -6.50 -5.49 10.39
C ARG A 43 -6.44 -4.04 10.89
N GLN A 44 -7.43 -3.60 11.65
CA GLN A 44 -7.45 -2.21 12.14
C GLN A 44 -6.21 -1.86 12.95
N GLY A 45 -5.68 -0.66 12.75
CA GLY A 45 -4.44 -0.20 13.40
C GLY A 45 -3.15 -0.70 12.74
N SER A 46 -3.27 -1.41 11.60
CA SER A 46 -2.15 -1.76 10.73
C SER A 46 -1.80 -0.67 9.72
N SER A 47 -0.59 -0.75 9.17
CA SER A 47 -0.16 0.00 8.01
C SER A 47 -0.04 -0.93 6.81
N VAL A 48 -0.52 -0.47 5.66
CA VAL A 48 -0.34 -1.10 4.36
C VAL A 48 0.56 -0.22 3.52
N LEU A 49 1.68 -0.78 3.05
CA LEU A 49 2.59 -0.11 2.14
C LEU A 49 2.20 -0.44 0.70
N VAL A 50 2.02 0.57 -0.15
CA VAL A 50 1.71 0.39 -1.57
C VAL A 50 2.83 1.01 -2.41
N ILE A 51 3.51 0.17 -3.18
CA ILE A 51 4.52 0.57 -4.15
C ILE A 51 3.82 0.85 -5.48
N ALA A 52 3.82 2.09 -5.96
CA ALA A 52 3.11 2.48 -7.18
C ALA A 52 3.97 3.37 -8.09
N PRO A 53 3.85 3.24 -9.42
CA PRO A 53 4.79 3.89 -10.35
C PRO A 53 4.56 5.40 -10.55
N LEU A 54 3.36 5.92 -10.29
CA LEU A 54 3.00 7.29 -10.64
C LEU A 54 2.45 8.06 -9.45
N VAL A 55 2.99 9.26 -9.21
CA VAL A 55 2.54 10.19 -8.16
C VAL A 55 1.06 10.56 -8.32
N SER A 56 0.58 10.72 -9.57
CA SER A 56 -0.83 10.99 -9.84
C SER A 56 -1.76 9.91 -9.28
N ILE A 57 -1.40 8.64 -9.48
CA ILE A 57 -2.16 7.49 -8.95
C ILE A 57 -2.10 7.47 -7.42
N MET A 58 -0.91 7.68 -6.84
CA MET A 58 -0.75 7.72 -5.38
C MET A 58 -1.59 8.83 -4.74
N SER A 59 -1.61 10.02 -5.33
CA SER A 59 -2.39 11.16 -4.83
C SER A 59 -3.88 10.89 -4.89
N GLU A 60 -4.40 10.40 -6.03
CA GLU A 60 -5.82 10.10 -6.19
C GLU A 60 -6.28 9.02 -5.20
N GLN A 61 -5.46 7.97 -5.00
CA GLN A 61 -5.79 6.93 -4.03
C GLN A 61 -5.73 7.43 -2.58
N CYS A 62 -4.73 8.23 -2.21
CA CYS A 62 -4.68 8.84 -0.89
C CYS A 62 -5.91 9.69 -0.62
N ASP A 63 -6.28 10.57 -1.55
CA ASP A 63 -7.42 11.47 -1.37
C ASP A 63 -8.73 10.69 -1.24
N ARG A 64 -8.91 9.63 -2.03
CA ARG A 64 -10.06 8.74 -1.89
C ARG A 64 -10.09 8.04 -0.52
N LEU A 65 -8.96 7.48 -0.06
CA LEU A 65 -8.90 6.82 1.25
C LEU A 65 -9.23 7.79 2.40
N MET A 66 -8.70 9.00 2.35
CA MET A 66 -8.99 10.04 3.34
C MET A 66 -10.46 10.46 3.33
N GLN A 67 -11.09 10.57 2.15
CA GLN A 67 -12.54 10.80 2.04
C GLN A 67 -13.38 9.70 2.70
N HIS A 68 -12.84 8.48 2.79
CA HIS A 68 -13.46 7.35 3.49
C HIS A 68 -13.03 7.22 4.96
N GLY A 69 -12.32 8.22 5.51
CA GLY A 69 -11.89 8.24 6.90
C GLY A 69 -10.75 7.26 7.21
N VAL A 70 -9.94 6.92 6.22
CA VAL A 70 -8.73 6.11 6.39
C VAL A 70 -7.52 7.02 6.23
N SER A 71 -6.61 7.03 7.20
CA SER A 71 -5.38 7.82 7.10
C SER A 71 -4.49 7.27 5.99
N ALA A 72 -4.12 8.13 5.05
CA ALA A 72 -3.29 7.77 3.90
C ALA A 72 -2.34 8.91 3.55
N THR A 73 -1.10 8.55 3.19
CA THR A 73 -0.10 9.51 2.70
C THR A 73 0.81 8.87 1.67
N TYR A 74 1.65 9.66 1.01
CA TYR A 74 2.67 9.15 0.10
C TYR A 74 4.02 9.84 0.34
N ILE A 75 5.10 9.09 0.13
CA ILE A 75 6.46 9.62 0.23
C ILE A 75 6.65 10.71 -0.84
N GLY A 76 7.03 11.90 -0.40
CA GLY A 76 7.19 13.08 -1.26
C GLY A 76 5.95 13.97 -1.36
N ARG A 77 4.86 13.68 -0.64
CA ARG A 77 3.70 14.59 -0.50
C ARG A 77 4.13 15.90 0.16
N ASP A 78 3.58 17.05 -0.25
CA ASP A 78 3.84 18.35 0.38
C ASP A 78 2.58 18.88 1.11
N PRO A 79 2.66 19.20 2.43
CA PRO A 79 3.78 18.93 3.33
C PRO A 79 3.94 17.43 3.61
N ILE A 80 5.19 17.00 3.82
CA ILE A 80 5.51 15.62 4.19
C ILE A 80 5.59 15.50 5.71
N ASP A 81 4.91 14.49 6.26
CA ASP A 81 5.08 14.07 7.66
C ASP A 81 5.96 12.81 7.71
N ASN A 82 7.27 13.04 7.73
CA ASN A 82 8.24 11.93 7.77
C ASN A 82 8.09 11.11 9.05
N ASP A 83 7.88 11.76 10.20
CA ASP A 83 7.86 11.10 11.50
C ASP A 83 6.63 10.20 11.62
N GLY A 84 5.46 10.69 11.20
CA GLY A 84 4.25 9.88 11.17
C GLY A 84 4.37 8.67 10.23
N ILE A 85 5.05 8.83 9.08
CA ILE A 85 5.34 7.70 8.19
C ILE A 85 6.27 6.70 8.87
N ILE A 86 7.38 7.16 9.45
CA ILE A 86 8.38 6.29 10.10
C ILE A 86 7.79 5.53 11.29
N ASN A 87 6.88 6.14 12.04
CA ASN A 87 6.23 5.54 13.20
C ASN A 87 5.04 4.63 12.82
N GLY A 88 4.69 4.52 11.54
CA GLY A 88 3.58 3.68 11.08
C GLY A 88 2.21 4.23 11.47
N GLU A 89 2.05 5.55 11.54
CA GLU A 89 0.82 6.22 12.00
C GLU A 89 -0.28 6.27 10.93
N TYR A 90 0.05 5.93 9.69
CA TYR A 90 -0.87 5.90 8.56
C TYR A 90 -1.36 4.48 8.26
N GLY A 91 -2.67 4.35 8.03
CA GLY A 91 -3.26 3.10 7.56
C GLY A 91 -2.76 2.70 6.17
N PHE A 92 -2.48 3.69 5.32
CA PHE A 92 -1.85 3.50 4.01
C PHE A 92 -0.67 4.44 3.82
N VAL A 93 0.45 3.89 3.39
CA VAL A 93 1.60 4.65 2.91
C VAL A 93 1.85 4.24 1.47
N PHE A 94 1.91 5.21 0.56
CA PHE A 94 2.30 4.97 -0.82
C PHE A 94 3.75 5.44 -1.05
N GLY A 95 4.47 4.79 -1.94
CA GLY A 95 5.77 5.24 -2.39
C GLY A 95 6.11 4.70 -3.77
N SER A 96 6.89 5.45 -4.53
CA SER A 96 7.42 4.93 -5.79
C SER A 96 8.65 4.05 -5.53
N PRO A 97 9.00 3.12 -6.44
CA PRO A 97 10.24 2.35 -6.34
C PRO A 97 11.47 3.23 -6.13
N GLU A 98 11.54 4.35 -6.86
CA GLU A 98 12.64 5.31 -6.83
C GLU A 98 12.83 5.90 -5.43
N CYS A 99 11.75 6.23 -4.71
CA CYS A 99 11.85 6.74 -3.34
C CYS A 99 12.63 5.79 -2.43
N PHE A 100 12.45 4.47 -2.56
CA PHE A 100 13.15 3.48 -1.74
C PHE A 100 14.58 3.24 -2.21
N LEU A 101 14.86 3.40 -3.49
CA LEU A 101 16.20 3.22 -4.07
C LEU A 101 17.09 4.42 -3.75
N ASP A 102 16.60 5.62 -4.01
CA ASP A 102 17.35 6.87 -3.97
C ASP A 102 17.61 7.34 -2.53
N ASP A 103 16.63 7.16 -1.62
CA ASP A 103 16.76 7.58 -0.22
C ASP A 103 16.75 6.37 0.72
N SER A 104 17.92 6.08 1.29
CA SER A 104 18.12 4.99 2.25
C SER A 104 17.28 5.13 3.53
N LYS A 105 16.81 6.34 3.87
CA LYS A 105 15.92 6.58 5.02
C LYS A 105 14.69 5.68 4.98
N TRP A 106 14.07 5.53 3.82
CA TRP A 106 12.85 4.71 3.69
C TRP A 106 13.14 3.23 3.82
N ARG A 107 14.31 2.76 3.34
CA ARG A 107 14.77 1.39 3.58
C ARG A 107 15.08 1.13 5.06
N THR A 108 15.60 2.13 5.78
CA THR A 108 15.83 2.05 7.23
C THR A 108 14.50 2.04 7.98
N MET A 109 13.54 2.88 7.59
CA MET A 109 12.18 2.90 8.12
C MET A 109 11.53 1.51 8.03
N LEU A 110 11.63 0.84 6.88
CA LEU A 110 11.09 -0.51 6.70
C LEU A 110 11.73 -1.55 7.63
N ARG A 111 12.92 -1.29 8.19
CA ARG A 111 13.62 -2.19 9.13
C ARG A 111 13.47 -1.76 10.58
N SER A 112 12.81 -0.63 10.83
CA SER A 112 12.63 -0.08 12.16
C SER A 112 11.55 -0.84 12.94
N ASP A 113 11.80 -1.08 14.22
CA ASP A 113 10.82 -1.69 15.13
C ASP A 113 9.44 -1.01 15.10
N PRO A 114 9.31 0.34 15.18
CA PRO A 114 7.98 0.97 15.19
C PRO A 114 7.19 0.68 13.92
N TYR A 115 7.82 0.70 12.75
CA TYR A 115 7.13 0.43 11.49
C TYR A 115 6.82 -1.07 11.32
N GLN A 116 7.76 -1.94 11.65
CA GLN A 116 7.61 -3.40 11.56
C GLN A 116 6.46 -3.93 12.45
N GLN A 117 6.22 -3.31 13.61
CA GLN A 117 5.09 -3.67 14.47
C GLN A 117 3.71 -3.30 13.89
N LYS A 118 3.67 -2.45 12.85
CA LYS A 118 2.43 -1.95 12.24
C LYS A 118 2.22 -2.48 10.82
N LEU A 119 3.29 -2.74 10.09
CA LEU A 119 3.24 -3.18 8.70
C LEU A 119 2.68 -4.60 8.58
N GLU A 120 1.47 -4.73 8.02
CA GLU A 120 0.82 -6.04 7.80
C GLU A 120 0.81 -6.47 6.33
N LEU A 121 1.02 -5.54 5.39
CA LEU A 121 0.94 -5.83 3.96
C LEU A 121 1.80 -4.87 3.13
N ILE A 122 2.52 -5.45 2.17
CA ILE A 122 3.16 -4.72 1.07
C ILE A 122 2.43 -5.07 -0.23
N VAL A 123 2.00 -4.05 -0.96
CA VAL A 123 1.34 -4.18 -2.26
C VAL A 123 2.24 -3.60 -3.33
N VAL A 124 2.45 -4.33 -4.42
CA VAL A 124 3.14 -3.81 -5.61
C VAL A 124 2.11 -3.56 -6.70
N ASP A 125 1.83 -2.29 -6.97
CA ASP A 125 0.98 -1.86 -8.07
C ASP A 125 1.76 -1.90 -9.40
N GLU A 126 1.05 -2.20 -10.49
CA GLU A 126 1.60 -2.39 -11.83
C GLU A 126 2.82 -3.31 -11.86
N ALA A 127 2.77 -4.43 -11.12
CA ALA A 127 3.86 -5.41 -11.03
C ALA A 127 4.33 -5.95 -12.40
N HIS A 128 3.53 -5.80 -13.45
CA HIS A 128 3.94 -6.09 -14.82
C HIS A 128 5.15 -5.24 -15.28
N THR A 129 5.34 -4.05 -14.70
CA THR A 129 6.48 -3.14 -14.97
C THR A 129 7.82 -3.71 -14.48
N VAL A 130 7.81 -4.65 -13.52
CA VAL A 130 9.01 -5.31 -13.03
C VAL A 130 9.68 -6.15 -14.13
N ILE A 131 8.92 -6.69 -15.10
CA ILE A 131 9.50 -7.43 -16.23
C ILE A 131 10.28 -6.49 -17.16
N GLN A 132 9.92 -5.20 -17.21
CA GLN A 132 10.66 -4.18 -17.96
C GLN A 132 11.97 -3.78 -17.27
N TRP A 133 12.12 -3.98 -15.96
CA TRP A 133 13.35 -3.68 -15.22
C TRP A 133 14.54 -4.55 -15.62
N GLN A 134 14.29 -5.75 -16.17
CA GLN A 134 15.36 -6.63 -16.62
C GLN A 134 16.05 -6.13 -17.90
N VAL A 135 15.44 -5.19 -18.64
CA VAL A 135 15.97 -4.67 -19.92
C VAL A 135 16.84 -3.41 -19.73
N ALA A 136 16.80 -2.77 -18.56
CA ALA A 136 17.57 -1.56 -18.28
C ALA A 136 18.98 -1.82 -17.71
N ILE A 137 19.42 -3.09 -17.63
CA ILE A 137 20.79 -3.47 -17.30
C ILE A 137 21.38 -4.20 -18.51
N GLN A 138 21.81 -3.44 -19.52
CA GLN A 138 22.78 -3.85 -20.53
C GLN A 138 23.79 -2.74 -20.75
#